data_AF-A0A285YYG3-F1
#
_entry.id   AF-A0A285YYG3-F1
#
_cell.length_a   1.000
_cell.length_b   1.000
_cell.length_c   1.000
_cell.angle_alpha   90.00
_cell.angle_beta   90.00
_cell.angle_gamma   90.00
#
_symmetry.space_group_name_H-M   'P 1'
#
loop_
_entity.id
_entity.type
_entity.pdbx_description
1 polymer ?
#
loop_
_entity_poly.entity_id
_entity_poly.type
_entity_poly.pdbx_seq_one_letter_code
_entity_poly.pdbx_strand_id
1 'polypeptide(L)'
;MRADMGLFDRLFGKKAAVELPTPDGGFRQVRVSVRWLREMERQGKISPVSRLVTVHVLDPQAGLGAAIGLIASDATELGITTASDSYRIERWVVGEQISAEQYSRFRDLKTGDLFVFVTYREGNPMTHAVQPEIWRSAREAMG
;
A
#
# COMPACT_ATOMS: atom_id res chain seq x y z
N MET A 1 16.99 -41.72 -21.09
CA MET A 1 15.96 -41.64 -20.03
C MET A 1 15.39 -40.22 -20.04
N ARG A 2 14.18 -40.03 -20.57
CA ARG A 2 13.44 -38.75 -20.45
C ARG A 2 12.67 -38.83 -19.13
N ALA A 3 13.14 -38.14 -18.11
CA ALA A 3 12.40 -38.03 -16.86
C ALA A 3 11.08 -37.31 -17.15
N ASP A 4 9.99 -37.89 -16.66
CA ASP A 4 8.63 -37.38 -16.70
C ASP A 4 8.56 -35.92 -16.21
N MET A 5 8.48 -34.97 -17.14
CA MET A 5 8.09 -33.59 -16.82
C MET A 5 6.59 -33.47 -16.50
N GLY A 6 5.78 -34.53 -16.65
CA GLY A 6 4.33 -34.49 -16.48
C GLY A 6 3.79 -34.90 -15.10
N LEU A 7 4.53 -35.70 -14.32
CA LEU A 7 4.03 -36.24 -13.05
C LEU A 7 4.11 -35.20 -11.91
N PHE A 8 5.17 -34.39 -11.90
CA PHE A 8 5.36 -33.35 -10.89
C PHE A 8 4.41 -32.16 -11.10
N ASP A 9 4.09 -31.77 -12.34
CA ASP A 9 3.16 -30.67 -12.62
C ASP A 9 1.72 -30.97 -12.15
N ARG A 10 1.34 -32.25 -12.17
CA ARG A 10 0.05 -32.76 -11.70
C ARG A 10 -0.06 -32.75 -10.16
N LEU A 11 1.06 -32.81 -9.45
CA LEU A 11 1.12 -32.78 -7.98
C LEU A 11 1.24 -31.36 -7.43
N PHE A 12 1.93 -30.45 -8.13
CA PHE A 12 2.15 -29.10 -7.63
C PHE A 12 1.06 -28.09 -7.99
N GLY A 13 0.13 -28.48 -8.88
CA GLY A 13 -1.09 -27.74 -9.19
C GLY A 13 -0.84 -26.33 -9.75
N LYS A 14 -1.93 -25.68 -10.18
CA LYS A 14 -1.85 -24.25 -10.56
C LYS A 14 -1.32 -23.46 -9.36
N LYS A 15 -0.27 -22.68 -9.57
CA LYS A 15 0.27 -21.74 -8.59
C LYS A 15 -0.32 -20.36 -8.83
N ALA A 16 -0.68 -19.68 -7.75
CA ALA A 16 -1.09 -18.28 -7.75
C ALA A 16 0.01 -17.45 -7.09
N ALA A 17 0.26 -16.26 -7.65
CA ALA A 17 1.10 -15.27 -7.00
C ALA A 17 0.25 -14.49 -5.99
N VAL A 18 0.73 -14.40 -4.75
CA VAL A 18 0.09 -13.67 -3.66
C VAL A 18 1.08 -12.61 -3.19
N GLU A 19 0.60 -11.38 -3.05
CA GLU A 19 1.38 -10.30 -2.46
C GLU A 19 1.17 -10.32 -0.94
N LEU A 20 2.28 -10.43 -0.21
CA LEU A 20 2.29 -10.39 1.25
C LEU A 20 2.98 -9.11 1.70
N PRO A 21 2.41 -8.35 2.65
CA PRO A 21 3.08 -7.20 3.22
C PRO A 21 4.36 -7.64 3.95
N THR A 22 5.41 -6.84 3.84
CA THR A 22 6.64 -7.00 4.63
C THR A 22 6.64 -6.01 5.80
N PRO A 23 7.39 -6.29 6.88
CA PRO A 23 7.52 -5.36 8.02
C PRO A 23 8.00 -3.97 7.61
N ASP A 24 8.76 -3.87 6.52
CA ASP A 24 9.34 -2.63 6.00
C ASP A 24 8.33 -1.81 5.15
N GLY A 25 7.04 -2.17 5.15
CA GLY A 25 6.00 -1.49 4.39
C GLY A 25 5.95 -1.82 2.90
N GLY A 26 6.84 -2.71 2.43
CA GLY A 26 6.84 -3.23 1.06
C GLY A 26 5.90 -4.44 0.87
N PHE A 27 5.91 -4.99 -0.34
CA PHE A 27 5.22 -6.23 -0.65
C PHE A 27 6.20 -7.25 -1.24
N ARG A 28 6.08 -8.51 -0.82
CA ARG A 28 6.77 -9.63 -1.45
C ARG A 28 5.78 -10.51 -2.18
N GLN A 29 6.12 -10.87 -3.40
CA GLN A 29 5.31 -11.81 -4.18
C GLN A 29 5.72 -13.25 -3.83
N VAL A 30 4.79 -14.03 -3.28
CA VAL A 30 5.00 -15.44 -2.95
C VAL A 30 4.11 -16.29 -3.84
N ARG A 31 4.67 -17.35 -4.43
CA ARG A 31 3.89 -18.32 -5.21
C ARG A 31 3.39 -19.43 -4.30
N VAL A 32 2.07 -19.52 -4.16
CA VAL A 32 1.39 -20.58 -3.39
C VAL A 32 0.52 -21.43 -4.31
N SER A 33 0.18 -22.65 -3.90
CA SER A 33 -0.74 -23.48 -4.68
C SER A 33 -2.18 -22.95 -4.53
N VAL A 34 -2.98 -23.02 -5.60
CA VAL A 34 -4.40 -22.65 -5.55
C VAL A 34 -5.17 -23.49 -4.53
N ARG A 35 -4.75 -24.75 -4.31
CA ARG A 35 -5.33 -25.62 -3.29
C ARG A 35 -5.11 -25.07 -1.88
N TRP A 36 -3.91 -24.57 -1.59
CA TRP A 36 -3.60 -23.96 -0.30
C TRP A 36 -4.44 -22.70 -0.07
N LEU A 37 -4.59 -21.84 -1.08
CA LEU A 37 -5.44 -20.65 -1.00
C LEU A 37 -6.89 -21.00 -0.65
N ARG A 38 -7.50 -21.93 -1.40
CA ARG A 38 -8.88 -22.38 -1.13
C ARG A 38 -9.04 -22.97 0.26
N GLU A 39 -8.04 -23.70 0.73
CA GLU A 39 -8.06 -24.28 2.07
C GLU A 39 -7.98 -23.19 3.14
N MET A 40 -7.15 -22.16 2.95
CA MET A 40 -7.08 -21.02 3.85
C MET A 40 -8.36 -20.18 3.83
N GLU A 41 -8.99 -20.01 2.66
CA GLU A 41 -10.32 -19.36 2.52
C GLU A 41 -11.41 -20.16 3.24
N ARG A 42 -11.44 -21.49 3.03
CA ARG A 42 -12.39 -22.39 3.69
C ARG A 42 -12.23 -22.40 5.21
N GLN A 43 -11.00 -22.26 5.69
CA GLN A 43 -10.69 -22.14 7.12
C GLN A 43 -10.95 -20.71 7.67
N GLY A 44 -11.36 -19.75 6.82
CA GLY A 44 -11.55 -18.36 7.22
C GLY A 44 -10.26 -17.64 7.60
N LYS A 45 -9.09 -18.21 7.28
CA LYS A 45 -7.76 -17.64 7.60
C LYS A 45 -7.36 -16.54 6.63
N ILE A 46 -7.90 -16.59 5.42
CA ILE A 46 -7.81 -15.52 4.44
C ILE A 46 -9.19 -15.29 3.85
N SER A 47 -9.45 -14.07 3.39
CA SER A 47 -10.64 -13.74 2.65
C SER A 47 -10.22 -12.99 1.39
N PRO A 48 -10.81 -13.29 0.21
CA PRO A 48 -10.52 -12.52 -0.98
C PRO A 48 -10.91 -11.05 -0.77
N VAL A 49 -9.93 -10.16 -0.86
CA VAL A 49 -10.18 -8.72 -0.86
C VAL A 49 -10.77 -8.36 -2.21
N SER A 50 -12.05 -7.99 -2.22
CA SER A 50 -12.78 -7.82 -3.47
C SER A 50 -12.31 -6.59 -4.28
N ARG A 51 -11.77 -5.55 -3.62
CA ARG A 51 -11.35 -4.28 -4.26
C ARG A 51 -10.21 -3.60 -3.52
N LEU A 52 -8.98 -3.97 -3.85
CA LEU A 52 -7.77 -3.27 -3.41
C LEU A 52 -7.45 -2.13 -4.40
N VAL A 53 -7.13 -0.94 -3.89
CA VAL A 53 -6.81 0.25 -4.71
C VAL A 53 -5.47 0.83 -4.31
N THR A 54 -4.72 1.38 -5.27
CA THR A 54 -3.50 2.16 -5.00
C THR A 54 -3.90 3.53 -4.50
N VAL A 55 -3.25 4.02 -3.45
CA VAL A 55 -3.50 5.34 -2.89
C VAL A 55 -2.20 6.13 -2.81
N HIS A 56 -2.17 7.28 -3.48
CA HIS A 56 -1.08 8.24 -3.40
C HIS A 56 -1.35 9.22 -2.26
N VAL A 57 -0.60 9.08 -1.18
CA VAL A 57 -0.78 9.87 0.04
C VAL A 57 0.25 10.99 0.08
N LEU A 58 -0.24 12.22 0.24
CA LEU A 58 0.57 13.39 0.52
C LEU A 58 0.34 13.82 1.98
N ASP A 59 1.39 13.76 2.79
CA ASP A 59 1.37 14.00 4.22
C ASP A 59 2.52 14.96 4.60
N PRO A 60 2.22 16.25 4.81
CA PRO A 60 3.23 17.26 5.10
C PRO A 60 3.91 17.09 6.45
N GLN A 61 3.34 16.31 7.39
CA GLN A 61 3.90 16.14 8.74
C GLN A 61 4.52 14.76 8.97
N ALA A 62 4.31 13.79 8.07
CA ALA A 62 5.01 12.50 8.11
C ALA A 62 6.51 12.67 8.30
N GLY A 63 7.07 13.74 7.74
CA GLY A 63 8.49 14.01 7.84
C GLY A 63 9.01 14.75 9.07
N LEU A 64 8.13 15.36 9.86
CA LEU A 64 8.49 16.03 11.12
C LEU A 64 8.58 15.03 12.28
N GLY A 65 7.77 13.96 12.26
CA GLY A 65 7.82 12.90 13.28
C GLY A 65 9.13 12.13 13.29
N ALA A 66 9.71 11.84 12.12
CA ALA A 66 11.01 11.19 11.99
C ALA A 66 12.16 12.06 12.55
N ALA A 67 12.11 13.37 12.30
CA ALA A 67 13.11 14.30 12.81
C ALA A 67 13.07 14.41 14.35
N ILE A 68 11.88 14.49 14.95
CA ILE A 68 11.72 14.59 16.41
C ILE A 68 12.10 13.29 17.13
N GLY A 69 11.88 12.12 16.51
CA GLY A 69 12.34 10.82 17.04
C GLY A 69 13.87 10.65 17.01
N LEU A 70 14.56 11.30 16.07
CA LEU A 70 16.02 11.25 15.93
C LEU A 70 16.78 12.25 16.84
N ILE A 71 16.12 13.30 17.36
CA ILE A 71 16.75 14.21 18.35
C ILE A 71 16.85 13.55 19.74
N ALA A 72 16.16 12.43 19.96
CA ALA A 72 16.24 11.67 21.20
C ALA A 72 17.38 10.63 21.19
N SER A 73 18.09 10.41 20.08
CA SER A 73 19.14 9.38 19.99
C SER A 73 20.19 9.72 18.92
N ASP A 74 21.31 10.32 19.34
CA ASP A 74 22.61 10.29 18.65
C ASP A 74 22.66 10.71 17.16
N ALA A 75 22.20 11.92 16.85
CA ALA A 75 22.33 12.49 15.51
C ALA A 75 23.62 13.34 15.34
N THR A 76 24.80 12.70 15.26
CA THR A 76 26.02 13.42 14.78
C THR A 76 27.03 12.62 13.94
N GLU A 77 26.75 11.38 13.48
CA GLU A 77 27.75 10.64 12.67
C GLU A 77 27.25 9.92 11.41
N LEU A 78 25.95 9.90 11.12
CA LEU A 78 25.45 9.29 9.89
C LEU A 78 24.89 10.40 9.02
N GLY A 79 25.42 10.57 7.81
CA GLY A 79 24.96 11.53 6.80
C GLY A 79 23.52 11.26 6.36
N ILE A 80 22.56 11.53 7.24
CA ILE A 80 21.13 11.44 7.01
C ILE A 80 20.72 12.71 6.28
N THR A 81 20.48 12.57 4.98
CA THR A 81 19.70 13.52 4.19
C THR A 81 18.29 13.58 4.78
N THR A 82 17.95 14.65 5.49
CA THR A 82 16.60 14.98 5.93
C THR A 82 15.74 15.37 4.72
N ALA A 83 15.39 14.41 3.89
CA ALA A 83 14.26 14.49 2.96
C ALA A 83 13.24 13.47 3.43
N SER A 84 12.50 13.87 4.45
CA SER A 84 11.45 13.05 5.01
C SER A 84 10.25 13.11 4.07
N ASP A 85 10.15 12.09 3.23
CA ASP A 85 9.32 12.07 2.03
C ASP A 85 7.85 12.26 2.41
N SER A 86 7.32 13.46 2.16
CA SER A 86 5.91 13.81 2.38
C SER A 86 4.96 13.00 1.48
N TYR A 87 5.51 12.18 0.60
CA TYR A 87 4.80 11.34 -0.33
C TYR A 87 5.01 9.85 -0.02
N ARG A 88 3.91 9.10 0.02
CA ARG A 88 3.97 7.63 0.10
C ARG A 88 2.84 7.00 -0.70
N ILE A 89 3.01 5.72 -1.03
CA ILE A 89 2.00 4.91 -1.71
C ILE A 89 1.45 3.90 -0.71
N GLU A 90 0.13 3.85 -0.58
CA GLU A 90 -0.59 2.89 0.25
C GLU A 90 -1.52 2.00 -0.60
N ARG A 91 -2.01 0.92 0.00
CA ARG A 91 -3.03 0.04 -0.57
C ARG A 91 -4.24 0.01 0.34
N TRP A 92 -5.38 0.43 -0.17
CA TRP A 92 -6.62 0.50 0.61
C TRP A 92 -7.65 -0.49 0.08
N VAL A 93 -8.51 -0.97 0.98
CA VAL A 93 -9.67 -1.80 0.67
C VAL A 93 -10.90 -0.89 0.57
N VAL A 94 -11.54 -0.91 -0.60
CA VAL A 94 -12.81 -0.19 -0.78
C VAL A 94 -13.90 -0.87 0.04
N GLY A 95 -14.57 -0.09 0.89
CA GLY A 95 -15.55 -0.54 1.87
C GLY A 95 -15.01 -0.56 3.30
N GLU A 96 -13.68 -0.51 3.49
CA GLU A 96 -13.05 -0.46 4.81
C GLU A 96 -12.36 0.90 5.06
N GLN A 97 -11.30 1.21 4.31
CA GLN A 97 -10.57 2.49 4.48
C GLN A 97 -11.21 3.65 3.69
N ILE A 98 -11.92 3.34 2.60
CA ILE A 98 -12.65 4.33 1.81
C ILE A 98 -13.99 3.77 1.37
N SER A 99 -15.06 4.56 1.43
CA SER A 99 -16.37 4.10 0.98
C SER A 99 -16.40 3.90 -0.54
N ALA A 100 -17.28 3.00 -1.02
CA ALA A 100 -17.44 2.78 -2.46
C ALA A 100 -17.90 4.05 -3.21
N GLU A 101 -18.70 4.90 -2.56
CA GLU A 101 -19.16 6.17 -3.10
C GLU A 101 -18.00 7.16 -3.26
N GLN A 102 -17.19 7.35 -2.21
CA GLN A 102 -16.02 8.22 -2.26
C GLN A 102 -15.02 7.73 -3.31
N TYR A 103 -14.74 6.43 -3.34
CA TYR A 103 -13.86 5.85 -4.35
C TYR A 103 -14.39 6.09 -5.77
N SER A 104 -15.69 5.88 -6.02
CA SER A 104 -16.29 6.13 -7.34
C SER A 104 -16.18 7.59 -7.77
N ARG A 105 -16.18 8.53 -6.81
CA ARG A 105 -16.14 9.98 -7.08
C ARG A 105 -14.73 10.51 -7.31
N PHE A 106 -13.73 9.98 -6.61
CA PHE A 106 -12.38 10.57 -6.55
C PHE A 106 -11.29 9.73 -7.20
N ARG A 107 -11.58 8.50 -7.64
CA ARG A 107 -10.60 7.71 -8.39
C ARG A 107 -10.22 8.39 -9.71
N ASP A 108 -8.98 8.22 -10.12
CA ASP A 108 -8.56 8.49 -11.48
C ASP A 108 -9.24 7.50 -12.42
N LEU A 109 -9.95 8.00 -13.44
CA LEU A 109 -10.72 7.15 -14.36
C LEU A 109 -9.83 6.34 -15.32
N LYS A 110 -8.57 6.74 -15.52
CA LYS A 110 -7.63 6.06 -16.41
C LYS A 110 -6.89 4.94 -15.68
N THR A 111 -6.41 5.19 -14.46
CA THR A 111 -5.59 4.21 -13.72
C THR A 111 -6.37 3.46 -12.65
N GLY A 112 -7.46 4.04 -12.14
CA GLY A 112 -8.18 3.53 -10.97
C GLY A 112 -7.53 3.88 -9.64
N ASP A 113 -6.45 4.67 -9.63
CA ASP A 113 -5.76 5.06 -8.40
C ASP A 113 -6.54 6.15 -7.65
N LEU A 114 -6.28 6.25 -6.36
CA LEU A 114 -6.82 7.30 -5.50
C LEU A 114 -5.71 8.26 -5.09
N PHE A 115 -6.05 9.53 -4.97
CA PHE A 115 -5.15 10.57 -4.49
C PHE A 115 -5.71 11.15 -3.20
N VAL A 116 -4.88 11.23 -2.16
CA VAL A 116 -5.30 11.75 -0.86
C VAL A 116 -4.25 12.69 -0.29
N PHE A 117 -4.70 13.66 0.50
CA PHE A 117 -3.83 14.45 1.36
C PHE A 117 -4.23 14.31 2.83
N VAL A 118 -3.24 14.39 3.72
CA VAL A 118 -3.44 14.39 5.17
C VAL A 118 -3.33 15.82 5.68
N THR A 119 -4.35 16.27 6.40
CA THR A 119 -4.35 17.52 7.16
C THR A 119 -4.40 17.20 8.64
N TYR A 120 -3.97 18.13 9.48
CA TYR A 120 -4.02 17.95 10.92
C TYR A 120 -4.92 19.01 11.53
N ARG A 121 -5.97 18.58 12.23
CA ARG A 121 -6.87 19.46 12.97
C ARG A 121 -6.78 19.11 14.45
N GLU A 122 -6.35 20.07 15.26
CA GLU A 122 -6.15 19.85 16.72
C GLU A 122 -5.21 18.66 17.00
N GLY A 123 -4.17 18.49 16.18
CA GLY A 123 -3.22 17.37 16.28
C GLY A 123 -3.72 16.04 15.72
N ASN A 124 -4.99 15.92 15.30
CA ASN A 124 -5.54 14.70 14.75
C ASN A 124 -5.43 14.69 13.21
N PRO A 125 -4.87 13.63 12.61
CA PRO A 125 -4.81 13.50 11.16
C PRO A 125 -6.21 13.30 10.57
N MET A 126 -6.49 14.02 9.49
CA MET A 126 -7.69 13.93 8.68
C MET A 126 -7.28 13.69 7.23
N THR A 127 -7.76 12.60 6.67
CA THR A 127 -7.45 12.21 5.28
C THR A 127 -8.56 12.65 4.34
N HIS A 128 -8.18 13.31 3.25
CA HIS A 128 -9.11 13.82 2.24
C HIS A 128 -8.81 13.21 0.89
N ALA A 129 -9.80 12.56 0.28
CA ALA A 129 -9.72 12.12 -1.11
C ALA A 129 -9.91 13.32 -2.05
N VAL A 130 -9.07 13.43 -3.06
CA VAL A 130 -9.02 14.55 -3.99
C VAL A 130 -8.91 14.10 -5.43
N GLN A 131 -9.26 15.02 -6.34
CA GLN A 131 -8.97 14.85 -7.76
C GLN A 131 -7.45 14.86 -8.01
N PRO A 132 -6.96 14.09 -9.00
CA PRO A 132 -5.53 14.01 -9.30
C PRO A 132 -4.88 15.38 -9.56
N GLU A 133 -5.59 16.31 -10.18
CA GLU A 133 -5.09 17.66 -10.51
C GLU A 133 -4.81 18.48 -9.25
N ILE A 134 -5.74 18.45 -8.29
CA ILE A 134 -5.60 19.14 -7.00
C ILE A 134 -4.41 18.56 -6.25
N TRP A 135 -4.27 17.24 -6.26
CA TRP A 135 -3.17 16.55 -5.61
C TRP A 135 -1.82 16.93 -6.21
N ARG A 136 -1.70 16.97 -7.54
CA ARG A 136 -0.46 17.37 -8.24
C ARG A 136 -0.08 18.81 -7.90
N SER A 137 -1.03 19.75 -7.96
CA SER A 137 -0.79 21.13 -7.55
C SER A 137 -0.33 21.25 -6.10
N ALA A 138 -0.93 20.50 -5.19
CA ALA A 138 -0.53 20.49 -3.79
C ALA A 138 0.89 19.93 -3.61
N ARG A 139 1.23 18.84 -4.31
CA ARG A 139 2.57 18.26 -4.29
C ARG A 139 3.62 19.23 -4.84
N GLU A 140 3.36 19.87 -5.97
CA GLU A 140 4.26 20.87 -6.56
C GLU A 140 4.48 22.07 -5.64
N ALA A 141 3.46 22.48 -4.89
CA ALA A 141 3.58 23.54 -3.90
C ALA A 141 4.44 23.15 -2.67
N MET A 142 4.67 21.85 -2.45
CA MET A 142 5.42 21.33 -1.30
C MET A 142 6.90 21.05 -1.59
N GLY A 143 7.33 21.00 -2.87
CA GLY A 143 8.73 20.80 -3.29
C GLY A 143 8.94 19.50 -4.02
#